data_AF-A0A8C6PJ73-F1
#
_entry.id   AF-A0A8C6PJ73-F1
#
_cell.length_a   1.000
_cell.length_b   1.000
_cell.length_c   1.000
_cell.angle_alpha   90.00
_cell.angle_beta   90.00
_cell.angle_gamma   90.00
#
_symmetry.space_group_name_H-M   'P 1'
#
loop_
_entity.id
_entity.type
_entity.pdbx_description
1 polymer ?
#
loop_
_entity_poly.entity_id
_entity_poly.type
_entity_poly.pdbx_seq_one_letter_code
_entity_poly.pdbx_strand_id
1 'polypeptide(L)'
;MECLVFFTAKFYRHPPTVSKVTKLIQREGWTANYPQPEDIVGKWKPAPKCQLEEDPRIFKRVVDQKWSGVAITDFEDKRGQVVATRRFVRGSVICDYHGEIIPAKQAKKMMQNITDDMGYLFFFSTLANENLCIDAQTFPCKCHPDMQTFGRKFNHSNIEINDELKFDYGENRKSFRGGLNLEWLDD
;
A
#
# COMPACT_ATOMS: atom_id res chain seq x y z
N MET A 1 -11.30 3.28 26.24
CA MET A 1 -11.63 2.95 24.83
C MET A 1 -10.48 3.28 23.88
N GLU A 2 -9.68 4.32 24.14
CA GLU A 2 -8.61 4.79 23.24
C GLU A 2 -7.41 3.84 23.10
N CYS A 3 -6.98 3.15 24.18
CA CYS A 3 -5.85 2.21 24.10
C CYS A 3 -6.10 1.00 23.19
N LEU A 4 -7.33 0.47 23.15
CA LEU A 4 -7.64 -0.68 22.28
C LEU A 4 -7.61 -0.26 20.80
N VAL A 5 -8.11 0.95 20.49
CA VAL A 5 -8.06 1.53 19.13
C VAL A 5 -6.61 1.77 18.68
N PHE A 6 -5.74 2.19 19.61
CA PHE A 6 -4.32 2.33 19.33
C PHE A 6 -3.68 1.00 18.88
N PHE A 7 -3.89 -0.08 19.64
CA PHE A 7 -3.32 -1.38 19.31
C PHE A 7 -3.91 -2.01 18.05
N THR A 8 -5.23 -1.94 17.86
CA THR A 8 -5.85 -2.47 16.63
C THR A 8 -5.34 -1.75 15.39
N ALA A 9 -5.05 -0.45 15.49
CA ALA A 9 -4.47 0.32 14.41
C ALA A 9 -2.98 0.00 14.15
N LYS A 10 -2.24 -0.54 15.14
CA LYS A 10 -0.85 -1.01 14.97
C LYS A 10 -0.79 -2.46 14.48
N PHE A 11 -1.79 -3.28 14.82
CA PHE A 11 -1.88 -4.69 14.48
C PHE A 11 -3.01 -5.01 13.49
N TYR A 12 -3.34 -4.10 12.58
CA TYR A 12 -4.53 -4.25 11.73
C TYR A 12 -4.45 -5.39 10.68
N ARG A 13 -3.24 -5.85 10.34
CA ARG A 13 -3.01 -6.86 9.28
C ARG A 13 -2.92 -8.29 9.81
N HIS A 14 -2.29 -8.48 10.96
CA HIS A 14 -2.00 -9.80 11.52
C HIS A 14 -2.28 -9.82 13.02
N PRO A 15 -2.70 -10.98 13.56
CA PRO A 15 -2.85 -11.12 15.00
C PRO A 15 -1.51 -10.84 15.68
N PRO A 16 -1.48 -9.95 16.69
CA PRO A 16 -0.26 -9.73 17.45
C PRO A 16 0.04 -10.93 18.35
N THR A 17 1.31 -11.06 18.73
CA THR A 17 1.71 -11.95 19.83
C THR A 17 1.84 -11.14 21.11
N VAL A 18 1.70 -11.80 22.27
CA VAL A 18 1.90 -11.17 23.60
C VAL A 18 3.23 -10.41 23.64
N SER A 19 4.32 -11.03 23.18
CA SER A 19 5.65 -10.41 23.14
C SER A 19 5.69 -9.11 22.33
N LYS A 20 5.04 -9.06 21.16
CA LYS A 20 4.99 -7.86 20.31
C LYS A 20 4.20 -6.73 20.97
N VAL A 21 3.10 -7.08 21.63
CA VAL A 21 2.29 -6.11 22.39
C VAL A 21 3.09 -5.54 23.57
N THR A 22 3.78 -6.39 24.32
CA THR A 22 4.62 -5.98 25.45
C THR A 22 5.73 -5.03 25.03
N LYS A 23 6.47 -5.34 23.95
CA LYS A 23 7.50 -4.44 23.42
C LYS A 23 6.93 -3.09 23.01
N LEU A 24 5.74 -3.07 22.39
CA LEU A 24 5.09 -1.83 22.00
C LEU A 24 4.69 -0.98 23.22
N ILE A 25 4.10 -1.58 24.25
CA ILE A 25 3.77 -0.88 25.52
C ILE A 25 5.01 -0.23 26.13
N GLN A 26 6.13 -0.96 26.17
CA GLN A 26 7.41 -0.46 26.68
C GLN A 26 7.93 0.70 25.85
N ARG A 27 7.88 0.58 24.51
CA ARG A 27 8.35 1.62 23.58
C ARG A 27 7.54 2.90 23.68
N GLU A 28 6.23 2.79 23.91
CA GLU A 28 5.34 3.94 24.13
C GLU A 28 5.46 4.53 25.55
N GLY A 29 6.31 3.95 26.40
CA GLY A 29 6.60 4.46 27.75
C GLY A 29 5.44 4.28 28.75
N TRP A 30 4.52 3.35 28.48
CA TRP A 30 3.37 3.13 29.36
C TRP A 30 3.78 2.32 30.58
N THR A 31 3.72 2.96 31.74
CA THR A 31 4.10 2.37 33.04
C THR A 31 2.91 2.05 33.94
N ALA A 32 1.72 2.56 33.62
CA ALA A 32 0.47 2.33 34.36
C ALA A 32 -0.76 2.45 33.45
N ASN A 33 -1.90 1.93 33.89
CA ASN A 33 -3.22 2.04 33.23
C ASN A 33 -3.28 1.54 31.77
N TYR A 34 -2.41 0.63 31.37
CA TYR A 34 -2.43 0.00 30.04
C TYR A 34 -3.16 -1.35 30.07
N PRO A 35 -3.81 -1.77 28.97
CA PRO A 35 -4.44 -3.09 28.89
C PRO A 35 -3.39 -4.21 28.85
N GLN A 36 -3.71 -5.35 29.48
CA GLN A 36 -2.78 -6.48 29.50
C GLN A 36 -2.52 -7.01 28.08
N PRO A 37 -1.28 -7.38 27.75
CA PRO A 37 -0.93 -7.96 26.46
C PRO A 37 -1.84 -9.11 26.03
N GLU A 38 -2.18 -10.00 26.96
CA GLU A 38 -3.04 -11.16 26.75
C GLU A 38 -4.46 -10.74 26.35
N ASP A 39 -5.00 -9.70 26.99
CA ASP A 39 -6.32 -9.15 26.66
C ASP A 39 -6.34 -8.53 25.27
N ILE A 40 -5.26 -7.88 24.85
CA ILE A 40 -5.15 -7.26 23.52
C ILE A 40 -5.11 -8.35 22.45
N VAL A 41 -4.32 -9.41 22.66
CA VAL A 41 -4.25 -10.56 21.75
C VAL A 41 -5.60 -11.28 21.70
N GLY A 42 -6.23 -11.56 22.85
CA GLY A 42 -7.50 -12.26 22.93
C GLY A 42 -8.69 -11.49 22.34
N LYS A 43 -8.65 -10.15 22.37
CA LYS A 43 -9.67 -9.28 21.76
C LYS A 43 -9.35 -8.90 20.32
N TRP A 44 -8.17 -9.25 19.80
CA TRP A 44 -7.82 -8.94 18.43
C TRP A 44 -8.77 -9.65 17.48
N LYS A 45 -9.26 -8.88 16.50
CA LYS A 45 -10.04 -9.41 15.39
C LYS A 45 -9.37 -8.96 14.10
N PRO A 46 -9.34 -9.82 13.07
CA PRO A 46 -8.90 -9.37 11.76
C PRO A 46 -9.78 -8.18 11.36
N ALA A 47 -9.17 -7.21 10.69
CA ALA A 47 -9.95 -6.19 10.02
C ALA A 47 -11.01 -6.90 9.17
N PRO A 48 -12.29 -6.49 9.21
CA PRO A 48 -13.31 -7.05 8.34
C PRO A 48 -12.75 -7.09 6.91
N LYS A 49 -12.95 -8.20 6.19
CA LYS A 49 -12.64 -8.22 4.75
C LYS A 49 -13.30 -7.00 4.15
N CYS A 50 -12.45 -6.11 3.63
CA CYS A 50 -12.93 -4.83 3.21
C CYS A 50 -13.85 -5.07 2.02
N GLN A 51 -15.11 -4.63 2.09
CA GLN A 51 -16.04 -4.66 0.94
C GLN A 51 -15.58 -3.77 -0.23
N LEU A 52 -14.37 -3.20 -0.16
CA LEU A 52 -13.73 -2.45 -1.24
C LEU A 52 -13.68 -3.23 -2.54
N GLU A 53 -13.43 -4.54 -2.49
CA GLU A 53 -13.40 -5.42 -3.68
C GLU A 53 -14.76 -5.51 -4.38
N GLU A 54 -15.84 -5.12 -3.70
CA GLU A 54 -17.21 -5.14 -4.23
C GLU A 54 -17.81 -3.72 -4.32
N ASP A 55 -17.07 -2.67 -3.93
CA ASP A 55 -17.58 -1.30 -3.90
C ASP A 55 -17.66 -0.74 -5.34
N PRO A 56 -18.86 -0.54 -5.90
CA PRO A 56 -19.02 -0.06 -7.28
C PRO A 56 -18.38 1.31 -7.50
N ARG A 57 -18.21 2.12 -6.44
CA ARG A 57 -17.54 3.42 -6.52
C ARG A 57 -16.04 3.27 -6.73
N ILE A 58 -15.42 2.24 -6.17
CA ILE A 58 -14.01 1.94 -6.38
C ILE A 58 -13.79 1.40 -7.79
N PHE A 59 -14.62 0.45 -8.23
CA PHE A 59 -14.58 -0.04 -9.61
C PHE A 59 -14.70 1.08 -10.63
N LYS A 60 -15.67 1.99 -10.43
CA LYS A 60 -15.83 3.14 -11.31
C LYS A 60 -14.58 4.02 -11.34
N ARG A 61 -13.90 4.24 -10.21
CA ARG A 61 -12.65 5.02 -10.16
C ARG A 61 -11.50 4.33 -10.89
N VAL A 62 -11.39 3.01 -10.79
CA VAL A 62 -10.41 2.20 -11.53
C VAL A 62 -10.66 2.29 -13.03
N VAL A 63 -11.91 2.11 -13.46
CA VAL A 63 -12.31 2.16 -14.88
C VAL A 63 -12.18 3.57 -15.45
N ASP A 64 -12.57 4.59 -14.71
CA ASP A 64 -12.48 5.97 -15.21
C ASP A 64 -11.08 6.57 -15.05
N GLN A 65 -10.19 5.91 -14.29
CA GLN A 65 -8.92 6.45 -13.78
C GLN A 65 -9.11 7.87 -13.20
N LYS A 66 -10.16 8.04 -12.39
CA LYS A 66 -10.51 9.32 -11.74
C LYS A 66 -10.50 9.16 -10.23
N TRP A 67 -9.52 9.78 -9.58
CA TRP A 67 -9.29 9.63 -8.14
C TRP A 67 -9.43 10.98 -7.42
N SER A 68 -10.39 11.06 -6.50
CA SER A 68 -10.66 12.31 -5.77
C SER A 68 -9.64 12.57 -4.67
N GLY A 69 -9.04 13.76 -4.71
CA GLY A 69 -8.04 14.20 -3.75
C GLY A 69 -6.60 14.01 -4.20
N VAL A 70 -6.39 13.63 -5.46
CA VAL A 70 -5.07 13.52 -6.08
C VAL A 70 -5.04 14.23 -7.44
N ALA A 71 -3.87 14.72 -7.83
CA ALA A 71 -3.60 15.27 -9.15
C ALA A 71 -2.21 14.84 -9.63
N ILE A 72 -2.02 14.75 -10.95
CA ILE A 72 -0.70 14.64 -11.56
C ILE A 72 -0.29 16.05 -11.99
N THR A 73 0.86 16.52 -11.51
CA THR A 73 1.38 17.86 -11.78
C THR A 73 2.86 17.83 -12.16
N ASP A 74 3.29 18.86 -12.88
CA ASP A 74 4.70 19.13 -13.10
C ASP A 74 5.18 20.17 -12.08
N PHE A 75 6.37 19.95 -11.54
CA PHE A 75 7.17 20.91 -10.79
C PHE A 75 8.41 21.28 -11.60
N GLU A 76 9.07 22.38 -11.25
CA GLU A 76 10.20 22.95 -12.02
C GLU A 76 11.31 21.93 -12.33
N ASP A 77 11.58 21.01 -11.40
CA ASP A 77 12.61 19.98 -11.48
C ASP A 77 12.07 18.55 -11.69
N LYS A 78 10.75 18.33 -11.60
CA LYS A 78 10.13 16.99 -11.60
C LYS A 78 8.81 16.97 -12.36
N ARG A 79 8.70 16.13 -13.39
CA ARG A 79 7.48 16.00 -14.21
C ARG A 79 6.63 14.81 -13.78
N GLY A 80 5.30 14.97 -13.85
CA GLY A 80 4.32 13.92 -13.67
C GLY A 80 4.19 13.39 -12.25
N GLN A 81 4.38 14.25 -11.25
CA GLN A 81 4.29 13.95 -9.83
C GLN A 81 2.84 13.81 -9.36
N VAL A 82 2.56 12.78 -8.54
CA VAL A 82 1.25 12.67 -7.90
C VAL A 82 1.25 13.43 -6.58
N VAL A 83 0.31 14.35 -6.41
CA VAL A 83 0.19 15.18 -5.20
C VAL A 83 -1.18 15.04 -4.55
N ALA A 84 -1.23 15.20 -3.23
CA ALA A 84 -2.48 15.28 -2.49
C ALA A 84 -3.12 16.66 -2.64
N THR A 85 -4.35 16.71 -3.17
CA THR A 85 -5.14 17.95 -3.27
C THR A 85 -6.12 18.12 -2.10
N ARG A 86 -6.13 17.18 -1.16
CA ARG A 86 -6.87 17.24 0.11
C ARG A 86 -6.21 16.37 1.18
N ARG A 87 -6.62 16.55 2.43
CA ARG A 87 -6.23 15.65 3.53
C ARG A 87 -6.82 14.25 3.32
N PHE A 88 -6.00 13.23 3.56
CA PHE A 88 -6.42 11.84 3.67
C PHE A 88 -6.39 11.41 5.15
N VAL A 89 -7.38 10.62 5.54
CA VAL A 89 -7.36 9.93 6.84
C VAL A 89 -6.83 8.51 6.66
N ARG A 90 -6.26 7.94 7.71
CA ARG A 90 -5.74 6.56 7.68
C ARG A 90 -6.83 5.59 7.21
N GLY A 91 -6.49 4.70 6.29
CA GLY A 91 -7.43 3.76 5.68
C GLY A 91 -8.17 4.29 4.44
N SER A 92 -7.91 5.54 4.02
CA SER A 92 -8.45 6.06 2.76
C SER A 92 -7.87 5.31 1.56
N VAL A 93 -8.72 5.00 0.58
CA VAL A 93 -8.26 4.59 -0.76
C VAL A 93 -7.89 5.84 -1.56
N ILE A 94 -6.64 5.88 -2.02
CA ILE A 94 -6.07 7.01 -2.73
C ILE A 94 -6.18 6.78 -4.24
N CYS A 95 -5.54 5.73 -4.76
CA CYS A 95 -5.69 5.22 -6.12
C CYS A 95 -5.34 3.74 -6.21
N ASP A 96 -5.57 3.14 -7.38
CA ASP A 96 -5.02 1.84 -7.74
C ASP A 96 -3.58 1.95 -8.26
N TYR A 97 -2.86 0.84 -8.23
CA TYR A 97 -1.66 0.66 -9.03
C TYR A 97 -2.08 0.07 -10.37
N HIS A 98 -2.32 0.94 -11.35
CA HIS A 98 -2.96 0.53 -12.60
C HIS A 98 -1.97 -0.08 -13.59
N GLY A 99 -2.32 -1.24 -14.14
CA GLY A 99 -1.52 -1.94 -15.14
C GLY A 99 -2.12 -3.30 -15.54
N GLU A 100 -1.50 -3.97 -16.51
CA GLU A 100 -1.94 -5.29 -16.95
C GLU A 100 -1.53 -6.37 -15.93
N ILE A 101 -2.45 -7.26 -15.56
CA ILE A 101 -2.12 -8.37 -14.66
C ILE A 101 -1.49 -9.49 -15.49
N ILE A 102 -0.23 -9.79 -15.21
CA ILE A 102 0.56 -10.82 -15.90
C ILE A 102 1.16 -11.83 -14.90
N PRO A 103 1.51 -13.05 -15.35
CA PRO A 103 2.23 -13.99 -14.50
C PRO A 103 3.58 -13.44 -14.04
N ALA A 104 3.94 -13.63 -12.76
CA ALA A 104 5.21 -13.13 -12.21
C ALA A 104 6.44 -13.63 -12.99
N LYS A 105 6.39 -14.83 -13.56
CA LYS A 105 7.46 -15.39 -14.40
C LYS A 105 7.68 -14.57 -15.68
N GLN A 106 6.61 -14.04 -16.27
CA GLN A 106 6.68 -13.16 -17.43
C GLN A 106 7.28 -11.81 -17.04
N ALA A 107 6.79 -11.19 -15.98
CA ALA A 107 7.30 -9.92 -15.46
C ALA A 107 8.81 -9.98 -15.12
N LYS A 108 9.29 -11.07 -14.50
CA LYS A 108 10.72 -11.27 -14.21
C LYS A 108 11.60 -11.32 -15.45
N LYS A 109 11.09 -11.79 -16.58
CA LYS A 109 11.80 -11.73 -17.86
C LYS A 109 11.82 -10.30 -18.41
N MET A 110 10.72 -9.57 -18.26
CA MET A 110 10.65 -8.16 -18.65
C MET A 110 11.67 -7.32 -17.87
N MET A 111 11.83 -7.55 -16.57
CA MET A 111 12.82 -6.87 -15.72
C MET A 111 14.25 -6.94 -16.25
N GLN A 112 14.63 -8.03 -16.92
CA GLN A 112 15.99 -8.19 -17.47
C GLN A 112 16.29 -7.20 -18.60
N ASN A 113 15.24 -6.67 -19.23
CA ASN A 113 15.33 -5.75 -20.36
C ASN A 113 14.99 -4.31 -19.97
N ILE A 114 14.60 -4.05 -18.73
CA ILE A 114 14.35 -2.69 -18.25
C ILE A 114 15.71 -2.04 -18.02
N THR A 115 16.02 -1.02 -18.82
CA THR A 115 17.26 -0.24 -18.73
C THR A 115 17.10 1.04 -17.90
N ASP A 116 15.87 1.37 -17.52
CA ASP A 116 15.56 2.48 -16.61
C ASP A 116 15.91 2.08 -15.18
N ASP A 117 16.37 3.03 -14.38
CA ASP A 117 16.65 2.83 -12.95
C ASP A 117 15.36 2.49 -12.18
N MET A 118 14.19 2.81 -12.75
CA MET A 118 12.87 2.59 -12.16
C MET A 118 12.10 1.49 -12.90
N GLY A 119 11.76 0.41 -12.18
CA GLY A 119 10.88 -0.66 -12.68
C GLY A 119 9.44 -0.47 -12.23
N TYR A 120 8.50 -0.28 -13.17
CA TYR A 120 7.07 -0.10 -12.86
C TYR A 120 6.31 -1.44 -12.81
N LEU A 121 6.88 -2.42 -12.10
CA LEU A 121 6.34 -3.77 -11.97
C LEU A 121 6.02 -4.07 -10.52
N PHE A 122 4.75 -4.36 -10.22
CA PHE A 122 4.29 -4.64 -8.86
C PHE A 122 3.96 -6.12 -8.67
N PHE A 123 4.84 -6.87 -8.02
CA PHE A 123 4.67 -8.30 -7.78
C PHE A 123 3.79 -8.60 -6.57
N PHE A 124 2.85 -9.53 -6.71
CA PHE A 124 1.97 -9.96 -5.62
C PHE A 124 1.58 -11.44 -5.71
N SER A 125 1.09 -11.97 -4.59
CA SER A 125 0.57 -13.33 -4.53
C SER A 125 -0.91 -13.31 -4.13
N THR A 126 -1.73 -14.09 -4.83
CA THR A 126 -3.14 -14.23 -4.49
C THR A 126 -3.32 -15.16 -3.29
N LEU A 127 -4.52 -15.18 -2.69
CA LEU A 127 -4.86 -16.17 -1.65
C LEU A 127 -4.79 -17.61 -2.15
N ALA A 128 -4.88 -17.83 -3.46
CA ALA A 128 -4.71 -19.12 -4.12
C ALA A 128 -3.23 -19.48 -4.38
N ASN A 129 -2.28 -18.71 -3.82
CA ASN A 129 -0.84 -18.85 -4.01
C ASN A 129 -0.37 -18.67 -5.47
N GLU A 130 -1.13 -17.94 -6.28
CA GLU A 130 -0.69 -17.57 -7.62
C GLU A 130 0.23 -16.36 -7.54
N ASN A 131 1.39 -16.44 -8.21
CA ASN A 131 2.33 -15.32 -8.25
C ASN A 131 2.11 -14.51 -9.51
N LEU A 132 1.63 -13.28 -9.33
CA LEU A 132 1.26 -12.35 -10.38
C LEU A 132 2.08 -11.06 -10.28
N CYS A 133 1.95 -10.23 -11.30
CA CYS A 133 2.53 -8.91 -11.36
C CYS A 133 1.55 -7.96 -12.04
N ILE A 134 1.45 -6.74 -11.54
CA ILE A 134 0.83 -5.64 -12.28
C ILE A 134 1.92 -4.96 -13.10
N ASP A 135 1.82 -5.08 -14.43
CA ASP A 135 2.67 -4.39 -15.39
C ASP A 135 2.15 -2.97 -15.64
N ALA A 136 2.79 -2.00 -14.98
CA ALA A 136 2.63 -0.57 -15.25
C ALA A 136 3.82 0.01 -16.03
N GLN A 137 4.75 -0.84 -16.50
CA GLN A 137 5.88 -0.46 -17.35
C GLN A 137 5.37 -0.16 -18.77
N THR A 138 4.45 -0.98 -19.26
CA THR A 138 3.79 -0.77 -20.55
C THR A 138 2.90 0.47 -20.47
N PHE A 139 3.36 1.58 -21.04
CA PHE A 139 2.66 2.86 -21.05
C PHE A 139 2.65 3.48 -22.46
N PRO A 140 1.53 4.10 -22.91
CA PRO A 140 0.24 4.24 -22.21
C PRO A 140 -0.48 2.90 -22.00
N CYS A 141 -1.37 2.80 -21.00
CA CYS A 141 -2.12 1.55 -20.81
C CYS A 141 -3.09 1.36 -21.98
N LYS A 142 -3.28 0.11 -22.42
CA LYS A 142 -4.19 -0.26 -23.52
C LYS A 142 -5.63 0.21 -23.28
N CYS A 143 -6.03 0.23 -22.02
CA CYS A 143 -7.33 0.64 -21.49
C CYS A 143 -7.59 2.15 -21.54
N HIS A 144 -6.53 2.96 -21.43
CA HIS A 144 -6.56 4.40 -21.23
C HIS A 144 -5.43 5.03 -22.06
N PRO A 145 -5.50 4.95 -23.40
CA PRO A 145 -4.40 5.35 -24.28
C PRO A 145 -4.08 6.85 -24.20
N ASP A 146 -5.07 7.67 -23.83
CA ASP A 146 -5.00 9.13 -23.88
C ASP A 146 -4.78 9.80 -22.52
N MET A 147 -4.47 9.04 -21.46
CA MET A 147 -4.27 9.61 -20.13
C MET A 147 -3.19 8.90 -19.31
N GLN A 148 -2.73 9.60 -18.27
CA GLN A 148 -1.81 9.01 -17.29
C GLN A 148 -2.58 8.29 -16.17
N THR A 149 -1.98 7.22 -15.66
CA THR A 149 -2.44 6.52 -14.47
C THR A 149 -1.64 6.96 -13.25
N PHE A 150 -2.30 7.02 -12.09
CA PHE A 150 -1.73 7.63 -10.89
C PHE A 150 -0.72 6.72 -10.19
N GLY A 151 -1.09 5.46 -9.90
CA GLY A 151 -0.33 4.62 -8.99
C GLY A 151 1.15 4.41 -9.37
N ARG A 152 1.46 4.30 -10.67
CA ARG A 152 2.83 4.13 -11.16
C ARG A 152 3.73 5.35 -10.94
N LYS A 153 3.15 6.51 -10.59
CA LYS A 153 3.84 7.79 -10.39
C LYS A 153 4.01 8.16 -8.92
N PHE A 154 3.61 7.30 -7.98
CA PHE A 154 3.88 7.50 -6.56
C PHE A 154 5.37 7.27 -6.28
N ASN A 155 6.03 8.24 -5.64
CA ASN A 155 7.43 8.12 -5.21
C ASN A 155 7.53 7.55 -3.77
N HIS A 156 8.63 7.68 -3.04
CA HIS A 156 8.83 7.08 -1.69
C HIS A 156 9.10 8.13 -0.57
N SER A 157 8.20 8.27 0.45
CA SER A 157 8.26 9.08 1.71
C SER A 157 6.84 9.32 2.33
N ASN A 158 6.72 10.15 3.39
CA ASN A 158 5.48 10.46 4.13
C ASN A 158 4.54 11.48 3.43
N ILE A 159 3.28 11.60 3.90
CA ILE A 159 2.19 12.38 3.29
C ILE A 159 1.69 13.52 4.21
N GLU A 160 1.89 14.78 3.81
CA GLU A 160 1.16 15.99 4.23
C GLU A 160 0.32 16.60 3.07
N ILE A 161 -0.32 17.77 3.27
CA ILE A 161 -1.10 18.46 2.22
C ILE A 161 -0.14 19.20 1.29
N ASN A 162 -0.35 19.11 -0.03
CA ASN A 162 0.61 19.51 -1.07
C ASN A 162 1.89 18.65 -1.12
N ASP A 163 1.98 17.62 -0.29
CA ASP A 163 3.05 16.66 -0.42
C ASP A 163 2.82 15.77 -1.64
N GLU A 164 3.96 15.43 -2.22
CA GLU A 164 4.11 14.30 -3.11
C GLU A 164 3.61 13.04 -2.39
N LEU A 165 2.67 12.35 -3.03
CA LEU A 165 2.10 11.12 -2.53
C LEU A 165 2.98 9.94 -2.89
N LYS A 166 3.13 9.04 -1.91
CA LYS A 166 4.21 8.06 -1.95
C LYS A 166 3.81 6.71 -1.41
N PHE A 167 4.49 5.69 -1.92
CA PHE A 167 4.23 4.29 -1.66
C PHE A 167 5.53 3.58 -1.26
N ASP A 168 5.46 2.67 -0.30
CA ASP A 168 6.58 1.80 0.05
C ASP A 168 6.54 0.53 -0.81
N TYR A 169 7.43 0.46 -1.79
CA TYR A 169 7.55 -0.65 -2.73
C TYR A 169 8.23 -1.90 -2.14
N GLY A 170 8.80 -1.83 -0.93
CA GLY A 170 9.33 -3.00 -0.23
C GLY A 170 10.68 -3.53 -0.75
N GLU A 171 11.57 -2.67 -1.25
CA GLU A 171 12.86 -3.01 -1.89
C GLU A 171 13.92 -3.69 -1.01
N ASN A 172 13.56 -4.29 0.13
CA ASN A 172 14.44 -5.26 0.77
C ASN A 172 14.34 -6.59 0.03
N ARG A 173 15.45 -6.98 -0.64
CA ARG A 173 15.66 -8.17 -1.51
C ARG A 173 15.23 -9.55 -0.95
N LYS A 174 14.57 -9.61 0.22
CA LYS A 174 13.99 -10.80 0.82
C LYS A 174 12.45 -10.89 0.72
N SER A 175 11.73 -9.84 0.33
CA SER A 175 10.26 -9.86 0.32
C SER A 175 9.64 -9.96 -1.09
N PHE A 176 9.87 -11.07 -1.79
CA PHE A 176 8.99 -11.50 -2.90
C PHE A 176 7.66 -12.05 -2.37
N ARG A 177 6.96 -11.27 -1.55
CA ARG A 177 5.61 -11.54 -1.05
C ARG A 177 4.82 -10.25 -1.06
N GLY A 178 4.31 -9.89 -2.24
CA GLY A 178 3.42 -8.73 -2.31
C GLY A 178 2.25 -8.88 -1.34
N GLY A 179 1.90 -7.76 -0.71
CA GLY A 179 0.60 -7.52 -0.07
C GLY A 179 0.26 -8.27 1.22
N LEU A 180 0.88 -9.40 1.57
CA LEU A 180 0.40 -10.22 2.70
C LEU A 180 1.48 -10.76 3.67
N ASN A 181 2.75 -10.39 3.52
CA ASN A 181 3.78 -10.64 4.53
C ASN A 181 4.81 -9.52 4.51
N LEU A 182 4.62 -8.50 5.33
CA LEU A 182 5.60 -7.43 5.53
C LEU A 182 6.10 -7.48 6.98
N GLU A 183 7.32 -7.99 7.17
CA GLU A 183 8.05 -8.11 8.43
C GLU A 183 8.64 -6.78 8.94
N TRP A 184 7.92 -5.67 8.81
CA TRP A 184 8.44 -4.36 9.19
C TRP A 184 7.73 -3.81 10.43
N LEU A 185 8.09 -4.35 11.60
CA LEU A 185 8.07 -3.72 12.94
C LEU A 185 9.02 -4.47 13.89
N ASP A 186 10.25 -4.73 13.46
CA ASP A 186 11.41 -4.91 14.34
C ASP A 186 12.40 -3.86 13.82
N ASP A 187 12.27 -2.58 14.19
CA ASP A 187 12.72 -2.01 15.48
C ASP A 187 11.67 -1.16 16.25
#